data_AF-A0A962UDT1-F1
#
_entry.id   AF-A0A962UDT1-F1
#
_cell.length_a   1.000
_cell.length_b   1.000
_cell.length_c   1.000
_cell.angle_alpha   90.00
_cell.angle_beta   90.00
_cell.angle_gamma   90.00
#
_symmetry.space_group_name_H-M   'P 1'
#
loop_
_entity.id
_entity.type
_entity.pdbx_description
1 polymer ?
#
loop_
_entity_poly.entity_id
_entity_poly.type
_entity_poly.pdbx_seq_one_letter_code
_entity_poly.pdbx_strand_id
1 'polypeptide(L)'
;MAIKIDKKIVAYSVVKPDDTPPTPTNRSPAALQHMHESLARPEILPGATYKVKTPLSDHALYITINDIVLNQGTLDEIRRPFEIFINSKAMEHFQWIVALTRIISAVFRKGGDVTFLVEELRSVFDPKGGYFKKG
;
A
#
# COMPACT_ATOMS: atom_id res chain seq x y z
N MET A 1 -14.68 -27.92 0.71
CA MET A 1 -16.09 -27.84 1.16
C MET A 1 -16.94 -28.49 0.11
N ALA A 2 -17.78 -29.47 0.48
CA ALA A 2 -18.63 -30.20 -0.46
C ALA A 2 -19.88 -29.38 -0.79
N ILE A 3 -20.15 -29.16 -2.08
CA ILE A 3 -21.33 -28.43 -2.55
C ILE A 3 -22.49 -29.43 -2.57
N LYS A 4 -23.48 -29.24 -1.69
CA LYS A 4 -24.75 -29.97 -1.75
C LYS A 4 -25.68 -29.30 -2.75
N ILE A 5 -26.24 -30.08 -3.66
CA ILE A 5 -27.21 -29.64 -4.67
C ILE A 5 -28.58 -30.18 -4.26
N ASP A 6 -29.43 -29.33 -3.69
CA ASP A 6 -30.76 -29.71 -3.18
C ASP A 6 -31.88 -29.63 -4.25
N LYS A 7 -31.55 -29.28 -5.49
CA LYS A 7 -32.51 -29.16 -6.59
C LYS A 7 -32.30 -30.22 -7.66
N LYS A 8 -33.41 -30.72 -8.22
CA LYS A 8 -33.41 -31.71 -9.30
C LYS A 8 -32.76 -31.11 -10.55
N ILE A 9 -31.67 -31.70 -11.03
CA ILE A 9 -30.99 -31.27 -12.26
C ILE A 9 -31.87 -31.73 -13.44
N VAL A 10 -32.55 -30.78 -14.08
CA VAL A 10 -33.51 -31.03 -15.18
C VAL A 10 -32.90 -30.89 -16.58
N ALA A 11 -31.66 -30.43 -16.69
CA ALA A 11 -30.95 -30.35 -17.96
C ALA A 11 -29.44 -30.56 -17.74
N TYR A 12 -28.79 -31.26 -18.66
CA TYR A 12 -27.33 -31.39 -18.72
C TYR A 12 -26.87 -31.13 -20.16
N SER A 13 -25.68 -30.55 -20.30
CA SER A 13 -25.01 -30.33 -21.57
C SER A 13 -23.63 -30.99 -21.49
N VAL A 14 -23.30 -31.82 -22.49
CA VAL A 14 -21.99 -32.47 -22.60
C VAL A 14 -21.19 -31.68 -23.63
N VAL A 15 -20.04 -31.15 -23.22
CA VAL A 15 -19.15 -30.38 -24.09
C VAL A 15 -18.66 -31.29 -25.22
N LYS A 16 -18.99 -30.92 -26.46
CA LYS A 16 -18.46 -31.57 -27.67
C LYS A 16 -17.16 -30.86 -28.08
N PRO A 17 -16.19 -31.58 -28.68
CA PRO A 17 -14.85 -31.06 -28.96
C PRO A 17 -14.78 -29.97 -30.05
N ASP A 18 -15.90 -29.50 -30.59
CA ASP A 18 -15.97 -28.50 -31.67
C ASP A 18 -16.80 -27.25 -31.31
N ASP A 19 -17.21 -27.09 -30.04
CA ASP A 19 -17.81 -25.84 -29.58
C ASP A 19 -16.69 -24.85 -29.23
N THR A 20 -16.49 -23.85 -30.09
CA THR A 20 -15.73 -22.63 -29.72
C THR A 20 -16.33 -22.06 -28.44
N PRO A 21 -15.54 -21.89 -27.37
CA PRO A 21 -16.08 -21.41 -26.11
C PRO A 21 -16.67 -20.02 -26.30
N PRO A 22 -17.89 -19.74 -25.81
CA PRO A 22 -18.40 -18.38 -25.77
C PRO A 22 -17.43 -17.55 -24.94
N THR A 23 -16.91 -16.49 -25.55
CA THR A 23 -16.10 -15.47 -24.88
C THR A 23 -16.83 -15.09 -23.59
N PRO A 24 -16.22 -15.24 -22.41
CA PRO A 24 -16.88 -14.83 -21.19
C PRO A 24 -16.95 -13.30 -21.21
N THR A 25 -18.09 -12.75 -21.62
CA THR A 25 -18.52 -11.39 -21.31
C THR A 25 -18.90 -11.34 -19.83
N ASN A 26 -17.98 -11.76 -18.96
CA ASN A 26 -18.06 -11.51 -17.53
C ASN A 26 -17.60 -10.07 -17.33
N ARG A 27 -18.51 -9.11 -17.59
CA ARG A 27 -18.46 -7.82 -16.89
C ARG A 27 -18.88 -8.09 -15.43
N SER A 28 -18.03 -8.81 -14.71
CA SER A 28 -17.99 -8.68 -13.27
C SER A 28 -17.81 -7.18 -12.98
N PRO A 29 -18.56 -6.57 -12.05
CA PRO A 29 -18.17 -5.24 -11.58
C PRO A 29 -16.70 -5.35 -11.19
N ALA A 30 -15.85 -4.50 -11.78
CA ALA A 30 -14.41 -4.55 -11.59
C ALA A 30 -14.14 -4.76 -10.10
N ALA A 31 -13.56 -5.91 -9.74
CA ALA A 31 -13.38 -6.29 -8.35
C ALA A 31 -12.58 -5.17 -7.69
N LEU A 32 -13.24 -4.45 -6.77
CA LEU A 32 -12.73 -3.24 -6.15
C LEU A 32 -11.38 -3.57 -5.51
N GLN A 33 -10.31 -3.01 -6.07
CA GLN A 33 -8.95 -3.37 -5.69
C GLN A 33 -8.63 -2.69 -4.36
N HIS A 34 -8.30 -3.51 -3.37
CA HIS A 34 -7.84 -3.06 -2.06
C HIS A 34 -6.35 -3.32 -1.88
N MET A 35 -5.71 -2.52 -1.02
CA MET A 35 -4.34 -2.77 -0.60
C MET A 35 -4.25 -4.08 0.18
N HIS A 36 -3.34 -4.95 -0.26
CA HIS A 36 -3.02 -6.24 0.36
C HIS A 36 -1.61 -6.69 -0.06
N GLU A 37 -1.03 -7.64 0.68
CA GLU A 37 0.38 -8.04 0.57
C GLU A 37 0.78 -8.60 -0.81
N SER A 38 -0.16 -9.21 -1.54
CA SER A 38 0.08 -9.80 -2.87
C SER A 38 -0.01 -8.80 -4.02
N LEU A 39 -0.27 -7.52 -3.73
CA LEU A 39 -0.38 -6.50 -4.75
C LEU A 39 1.00 -6.19 -5.33
N ALA A 40 1.16 -6.44 -6.64
CA ALA A 40 2.42 -6.22 -7.33
C ALA A 40 2.76 -4.72 -7.41
N ARG A 41 4.04 -4.39 -7.22
CA ARG A 41 4.54 -3.02 -7.35
C ARG A 41 4.37 -2.55 -8.80
N PRO A 42 3.63 -1.45 -9.06
CA PRO A 42 3.56 -0.83 -10.38
C PRO A 42 4.93 -0.32 -10.86
N GLU A 43 5.10 -0.14 -12.16
CA GLU A 43 6.34 0.43 -12.72
C GLU A 43 6.56 1.88 -12.27
N ILE A 44 5.47 2.65 -12.21
CA ILE A 44 5.48 4.08 -11.88
C ILE A 44 4.63 4.30 -10.63
N LEU A 45 5.20 5.01 -9.65
CA LEU A 45 4.49 5.45 -8.45
C LEU A 45 4.60 6.97 -8.34
N PRO A 46 3.48 7.72 -8.30
CA PRO A 46 3.52 9.13 -7.97
C PRO A 46 4.00 9.32 -6.54
N GLY A 47 4.91 10.27 -6.32
CA GLY A 47 5.47 10.54 -5.00
C GLY A 47 5.79 12.00 -4.76
N ALA A 48 5.89 12.36 -3.48
CA ALA A 48 6.28 13.69 -3.03
C ALA A 48 7.49 13.59 -2.11
N THR A 49 8.45 14.49 -2.29
CA THR A 49 9.64 14.58 -1.44
C THR A 49 9.56 15.83 -0.56
N TYR A 50 9.70 15.64 0.75
CA TYR A 50 9.67 16.68 1.76
C TYR A 50 11.05 16.84 2.38
N LYS A 51 11.55 18.07 2.41
CA LYS A 51 12.76 18.44 3.14
C LYS A 51 12.39 18.90 4.54
N VAL A 52 12.84 18.15 5.55
CA VAL A 52 12.62 18.46 6.96
C VAL A 52 13.95 18.83 7.59
N LYS A 53 14.04 20.03 8.17
CA LYS A 53 15.18 20.46 8.97
C LYS A 53 14.71 20.65 10.41
N THR A 54 15.38 20.00 11.35
CA THR A 54 15.12 20.17 12.78
C THR A 54 16.26 20.99 13.39
N PRO A 55 16.01 21.74 14.49
CA PRO A 55 17.07 22.44 15.21
C PRO A 55 18.02 21.49 15.96
N LEU A 56 17.65 20.21 16.08
CA LEU A 56 18.40 19.17 16.80
C LEU A 56 19.43 18.46 15.91
N SER A 57 19.43 18.70 14.59
CA SER A 57 20.34 18.06 13.65
C SER A 57 20.95 19.06 12.67
N ASP A 58 22.24 18.90 12.41
CA ASP A 58 22.96 19.72 11.43
C ASP A 58 22.56 19.41 9.98
N HIS A 59 21.99 18.24 9.74
CA HIS A 59 21.62 17.76 8.41
C HIS A 59 20.10 17.65 8.24
N ALA A 60 19.62 17.98 7.04
CA ALA A 60 18.21 17.85 6.70
C ALA A 60 17.87 16.39 6.37
N LEU A 61 16.66 15.98 6.78
CA LEU A 61 16.02 14.75 6.37
C LEU A 61 15.23 14.99 5.08
N TYR A 62 15.37 14.08 4.12
CA TYR A 62 14.58 14.04 2.89
C TYR A 62 13.65 12.85 2.96
N ILE A 63 12.36 13.12 3.07
CA ILE A 63 11.32 12.10 3.22
C ILE A 63 10.54 12.03 1.92
N THR A 64 10.63 10.93 1.20
CA THR A 64 9.87 10.66 -0.02
C THR A 64 8.73 9.70 0.32
N ILE A 65 7.50 10.08 -0.01
CA ILE A 65 6.32 9.20 0.14
C ILE A 65 5.81 8.93 -1.27
N ASN A 66 5.80 7.67 -1.66
CA ASN A 66 5.26 7.20 -2.92
C ASN A 66 3.91 6.52 -2.65
N ASP A 67 2.92 6.89 -3.44
CA ASP A 67 1.56 6.38 -3.31
C ASP A 67 1.21 5.48 -4.49
N ILE A 68 0.33 4.52 -4.23
CA ILE A 68 -0.34 3.75 -5.25
C ILE A 68 -1.74 4.31 -5.48
N VAL A 69 -2.14 4.39 -6.75
CA VAL A 69 -3.51 4.72 -7.14
C VAL A 69 -4.22 3.40 -7.43
N LEU A 70 -5.24 3.09 -6.63
CA LEU A 70 -6.09 1.92 -6.82
C LEU A 70 -7.37 2.33 -7.56
N ASN A 71 -7.88 1.42 -8.39
CA ASN A 71 -9.11 1.62 -9.17
C ASN A 71 -9.12 2.90 -10.02
N GLN A 72 -7.98 3.21 -10.63
CA GLN A 72 -7.83 4.42 -11.43
C GLN A 72 -8.90 4.50 -12.53
N GLY A 73 -9.58 5.64 -12.63
CA GLY A 73 -10.65 5.86 -13.62
C GLY A 73 -12.00 5.24 -13.28
N THR A 74 -12.21 4.74 -12.06
CA THR A 74 -13.54 4.38 -11.53
C THR A 74 -14.01 5.39 -10.47
N LEU A 75 -15.28 5.28 -10.03
CA LEU A 75 -15.81 6.11 -8.95
C LEU A 75 -15.11 5.86 -7.60
N ASP A 76 -14.45 4.71 -7.45
CA ASP A 76 -13.78 4.27 -6.23
C ASP A 76 -12.25 4.43 -6.31
N GLU A 77 -11.78 5.39 -7.11
CA GLU A 77 -10.36 5.74 -7.19
C GLU A 77 -9.87 6.20 -5.81
N ILE A 78 -8.86 5.49 -5.30
CA ILE A 78 -8.29 5.79 -3.99
C ILE A 78 -6.77 5.76 -4.05
N ARG A 79 -6.17 6.80 -3.48
CA ARG A 79 -4.72 6.91 -3.33
C ARG A 79 -4.32 6.47 -1.93
N ARG A 80 -3.34 5.58 -1.85
CA ARG A 80 -2.83 5.04 -0.58
C ARG A 80 -1.30 5.06 -0.58
N PRO A 81 -0.66 5.32 0.58
CA PRO A 81 0.79 5.23 0.68
C PRO A 81 1.25 3.80 0.43
N PHE A 82 2.30 3.65 -0.36
CA PHE A 82 2.83 2.35 -0.78
C PHE A 82 4.25 2.12 -0.25
N GLU A 83 5.12 3.13 -0.36
CA GLU A 83 6.49 3.07 0.16
C GLU A 83 6.95 4.45 0.63
N ILE A 84 7.83 4.47 1.62
CA ILE A 84 8.50 5.67 2.14
C ILE A 84 10.00 5.50 1.99
N PHE A 85 10.71 6.59 1.73
CA PHE A 85 12.17 6.67 1.77
C PHE A 85 12.61 7.83 2.63
N ILE A 86 13.46 7.57 3.63
CA ILE A 86 14.06 8.61 4.46
C ILE A 86 15.57 8.63 4.17
N ASN A 87 16.08 9.78 3.73
CA ASN A 87 17.48 9.99 3.43
C ASN A 87 18.04 11.17 4.23
N SER A 88 19.33 11.11 4.58
CA SER A 88 20.06 12.17 5.28
C SER A 88 21.53 12.14 4.91
N LYS A 89 22.21 13.28 5.08
CA LYS A 89 23.68 13.32 5.09
C LYS A 89 24.26 12.87 6.44
N ALA A 90 23.46 12.84 7.51
CA ALA A 90 23.85 12.36 8.82
C ALA A 90 24.00 10.84 8.80
N MET A 91 25.21 10.34 9.08
CA MET A 91 25.50 8.92 9.08
C MET A 91 25.29 8.27 10.46
N GLU A 92 25.22 9.04 11.54
CA GLU A 92 25.15 8.50 12.92
C GLU A 92 23.92 7.60 13.14
N HIS A 93 22.83 7.85 12.43
CA HIS A 93 21.56 7.12 12.58
C HIS A 93 21.14 6.37 11.31
N PHE A 94 22.03 6.23 10.31
CA PHE A 94 21.68 5.67 9.01
C PHE A 94 21.06 4.27 9.11
N GLN A 95 21.63 3.37 9.93
CA GLN A 95 21.12 2.00 10.08
C GLN A 95 19.67 1.97 10.60
N TRP A 96 19.36 2.80 11.60
CA TRP A 96 18.02 2.91 12.17
C TRP A 96 17.03 3.55 11.21
N ILE A 97 17.46 4.57 10.47
CA ILE A 97 16.64 5.20 9.42
C ILE A 97 16.28 4.19 8.33
N VAL A 98 17.25 3.38 7.87
CA VAL A 98 17.02 2.34 6.86
C VAL A 98 16.06 1.26 7.40
N ALA A 99 16.24 0.81 8.63
CA ALA A 99 15.35 -0.15 9.26
C ALA A 99 13.91 0.38 9.35
N LEU A 100 13.75 1.62 9.84
CA LEU A 100 12.46 2.29 9.96
C LEU A 100 11.76 2.44 8.59
N THR A 101 12.51 2.89 7.59
CA THR A 101 12.04 3.05 6.21
C THR A 101 11.50 1.73 5.65
N ARG A 102 12.21 0.61 5.88
CA ARG A 102 11.79 -0.73 5.44
C ARG A 102 10.54 -1.22 6.16
N ILE A 103 10.47 -1.02 7.47
CA ILE A 103 9.33 -1.45 8.30
C ILE A 103 8.06 -0.67 7.91
N ILE A 104 8.13 0.66 7.84
CA ILE A 104 6.97 1.48 7.46
C ILE A 104 6.48 1.12 6.06
N SER A 105 7.39 0.95 5.09
CA SER A 105 7.03 0.53 3.74
C SER A 105 6.44 -0.89 3.69
N ALA A 106 6.83 -1.79 4.60
CA ALA A 106 6.20 -3.10 4.72
C ALA A 106 4.77 -2.97 5.28
N VAL A 107 4.55 -2.14 6.30
CA VAL A 107 3.22 -1.88 6.87
C VAL A 107 2.30 -1.25 5.82
N PHE A 108 2.77 -0.26 5.06
CA PHE A 108 2.01 0.32 3.95
C PHE A 108 1.54 -0.74 2.96
N ARG A 109 2.42 -1.66 2.56
CA ARG A 109 2.09 -2.77 1.63
C ARG A 109 1.08 -3.78 2.19
N LYS A 110 1.02 -3.98 3.50
CA LYS A 110 -0.04 -4.82 4.11
C LYS A 110 -1.44 -4.22 3.92
N GLY A 111 -1.53 -2.89 3.78
CA GLY A 111 -2.79 -2.18 3.70
C GLY A 111 -3.47 -2.01 5.05
N GLY A 112 -4.74 -1.62 5.03
CA GLY A 112 -5.52 -1.29 6.23
C GLY A 112 -5.40 0.16 6.66
N ASP A 113 -5.72 0.43 7.92
CA ASP A 113 -5.53 1.74 8.52
C ASP A 113 -4.05 1.92 8.90
N VAL A 114 -3.37 2.85 8.24
CA VAL A 114 -1.96 3.18 8.47
C VAL A 114 -1.80 4.44 9.33
N THR A 115 -2.90 5.11 9.69
CA THR A 115 -2.86 6.34 10.50
C THR A 115 -2.33 6.09 11.90
N PHE A 116 -2.54 4.88 12.44
CA PHE A 116 -1.98 4.48 13.73
C PHE A 116 -0.45 4.64 13.80
N LEU A 117 0.27 4.47 12.69
CA LEU A 117 1.72 4.65 12.67
C LEU A 117 2.13 6.06 13.11
N VAL A 118 1.33 7.08 12.78
CA VAL A 118 1.59 8.46 13.19
C VAL A 118 1.44 8.58 14.71
N GLU A 119 0.43 7.95 15.29
CA GLU A 119 0.20 7.94 16.73
C GLU A 119 1.32 7.18 17.47
N GLU A 120 1.71 6.01 16.97
CA GLU A 120 2.80 5.22 17.52
C GLU A 120 4.13 5.98 17.49
N LEU A 121 4.47 6.60 16.34
CA LEU A 121 5.70 7.39 16.21
C LEU A 121 5.69 8.64 17.10
N ARG A 122 4.51 9.26 17.29
CA ARG A 122 4.35 10.40 18.20
C ARG A 122 4.52 10.01 19.66
N SER A 123 4.21 8.76 20.02
CA SER A 123 4.38 8.25 21.39
C SER A 123 5.85 8.00 21.78
N VAL A 124 6.75 7.93 20.78
CA VAL A 124 8.19 7.71 21.02
C VAL A 124 8.80 8.93 21.70
N PHE A 125 9.27 8.74 22.93
CA PHE A 125 9.94 9.77 23.71
C PHE A 125 11.40 9.95 23.28
N ASP A 126 11.81 11.21 23.06
CA ASP A 126 13.21 11.59 22.90
C ASP A 126 13.72 12.18 24.23
N PRO A 127 14.75 11.59 24.86
CA PRO A 127 15.36 12.11 26.09
C PRO A 127 15.84 13.56 26.01
N LYS A 128 16.08 14.07 24.79
CA LYS A 128 16.51 15.45 24.54
C LYS A 128 15.32 16.40 24.25
N GLY A 129 14.08 15.93 24.46
CA GLY A 129 12.86 16.72 24.30
C GLY A 129 12.24 16.64 22.89
N GLY A 130 12.93 16.05 21.91
CA GLY A 130 12.45 15.86 20.55
C GLY A 130 12.12 17.17 19.84
N TYR A 131 11.63 17.07 18.60
CA TYR A 131 11.16 18.24 17.85
C TYR A 131 9.93 17.90 17.04
N PHE A 132 8.85 18.65 17.26
CA PHE A 132 7.64 18.57 16.46
C PHE A 132 7.47 19.87 15.67
N LYS A 133 7.49 19.76 14.34
CA LYS A 133 7.13 20.86 13.46
C LYS A 133 5.60 20.90 13.35
N LYS A 134 4.98 22.03 13.70
CA LYS A 134 3.60 22.30 13.27
C LYS A 134 3.63 22.50 11.76
N GLY A 135 3.05 21.54 11.02
CA GLY A 135 2.80 21.56 9.57
C GLY A 135 3.75 22.41 8.73
#